data_AF-A0A963WDX8-F1
#
_entry.id   AF-A0A963WDX8-F1
#
_cell.length_a   1.000
_cell.length_b   1.000
_cell.length_c   1.000
_cell.angle_alpha   90.00
_cell.angle_beta   90.00
_cell.angle_gamma   90.00
#
_symmetry.space_group_name_H-M   'P 1'
#
loop_
_entity.id
_entity.type
_entity.pdbx_description
1 polymer ?
#
loop_
_entity_poly.entity_id
_entity_poly.type
_entity_poly.pdbx_seq_one_letter_code
_entity_poly.pdbx_strand_id
1 'polypeptide(L)' 'MAAQLLDVYARREARQGFAFGACDHDYEQFAAAFPFEETPDQQDTIDAVIGDMQSTRVMYRLVCGDVGFGKT' A
#
# COMPACT_ATOMS: atom_id res chain seq x y z
N MET A 1 25.42 4.76 -8.65
CA MET A 1 24.22 4.48 -7.82
C MET A 1 22.93 4.97 -8.46
N ALA A 2 22.82 6.23 -8.94
CA ALA A 2 21.59 6.74 -9.57
C ALA A 2 21.09 5.93 -10.78
N ALA A 3 22.00 5.48 -11.66
CA ALA A 3 21.64 4.69 -12.84
C ALA A 3 20.99 3.34 -12.51
N GLN A 4 21.36 2.70 -11.39
CA GLN A 4 20.79 1.42 -10.97
C GLN A 4 19.36 1.59 -10.45
N LEU A 5 19.09 2.65 -9.69
CA LEU A 5 17.72 2.96 -9.24
C LEU A 5 16.82 3.28 -10.43
N LEU A 6 17.33 4.08 -11.38
CA LEU A 6 16.59 4.43 -12.59
C LEU A 6 16.21 3.20 -13.42
N ASP A 7 17.14 2.25 -13.60
CA ASP A 7 16.87 0.99 -14.30
C ASP A 7 15.79 0.15 -13.57
N VAL A 8 15.84 0.09 -12.24
CA VAL A 8 14.80 -0.61 -11.44
C VAL A 8 13.43 0.05 -11.60
N TYR A 9 13.34 1.39 -11.58
CA TYR A 9 12.09 2.09 -11.82
C TYR A 9 11.55 1.86 -13.24
N ALA A 10 12.41 1.99 -14.25
CA ALA A 10 12.02 1.77 -15.65
C ALA A 10 11.47 0.36 -15.88
N ARG A 11 12.11 -0.66 -15.29
CA ARG A 11 11.64 -2.05 -15.39
C ARG A 11 10.32 -2.30 -14.66
N ARG A 12 10.03 -1.58 -13.57
CA ARG A 12 8.77 -1.70 -12.84
C ARG A 12 7.62 -1.02 -13.56
N GLU A 13 7.84 0.20 -14.07
CA GLU A 13 6.86 0.94 -14.88
C GLU A 13 6.52 0.20 -16.18
N ALA A 14 7.49 -0.48 -16.79
CA ALA A 14 7.26 -1.26 -18.02
C ALA A 14 6.51 -2.58 -17.80
N ARG A 15 6.36 -3.04 -16.54
CA ARG A 15 5.63 -4.28 -16.21
C ARG A 15 4.19 -3.94 -15.83
N GLN A 16 3.25 -4.70 -16.39
CA GLN A 16 1.88 -4.70 -15.90
C GLN A 16 1.85 -5.35 -14.51
N GLY A 17 1.33 -4.61 -13.52
CA GLY A 17 1.05 -5.11 -12.18
C GLY A 17 -0.22 -5.95 -12.15
N PHE A 18 -0.50 -6.52 -10.98
CA PHE A 18 -1.75 -7.21 -10.71
C PHE A 18 -2.68 -6.28 -9.95
N ALA A 19 -3.84 -5.97 -10.52
CA ALA A 19 -4.88 -5.19 -9.86
C ALA A 19 -5.76 -6.12 -9.03
N PHE A 20 -5.77 -5.92 -7.71
CA PHE A 20 -6.70 -6.60 -6.82
C PHE A 20 -8.12 -6.05 -7.00
N GLY A 21 -9.13 -6.91 -6.84
CA GLY A 21 -10.53 -6.49 -6.85
C GLY A 21 -10.93 -5.75 -5.58
N ALA A 22 -12.11 -5.12 -5.59
CA ALA A 22 -12.72 -4.57 -4.38
C ALA A 22 -13.00 -5.72 -3.41
N CYS A 23 -12.41 -5.65 -2.21
CA CYS A 23 -12.45 -6.69 -1.19
C CYS A 23 -13.25 -6.21 0.03
N ASP A 24 -14.29 -5.41 -0.20
CA ASP A 24 -14.88 -4.56 0.83
C ASP A 24 -15.38 -5.36 2.04
N HIS A 25 -16.03 -6.51 1.83
CA HIS A 25 -16.57 -7.30 2.94
C HIS A 25 -15.49 -8.01 3.78
N ASP A 26 -14.53 -8.67 3.13
CA ASP A 26 -13.44 -9.36 3.84
C ASP A 26 -12.52 -8.34 4.53
N TYR A 27 -12.32 -7.18 3.90
CA TYR A 27 -11.58 -6.08 4.47
C TYR A 27 -12.28 -5.50 5.70
N GLU A 28 -13.59 -5.22 5.63
CA GLU A 28 -14.38 -4.74 6.77
C GLU A 28 -14.32 -5.71 7.95
N GLN A 29 -14.45 -7.02 7.70
CA GLN A 29 -14.33 -8.03 8.76
C GLN A 29 -12.93 -8.06 9.38
N PHE A 30 -11.89 -7.97 8.56
CA PHE A 30 -10.51 -7.92 9.04
C PHE A 30 -10.23 -6.67 9.87
N ALA A 31 -10.67 -5.49 9.38
CA ALA A 31 -10.51 -4.22 10.08
C ALA A 31 -11.26 -4.22 11.42
N ALA A 32 -12.49 -4.75 11.45
CA ALA A 32 -13.28 -4.85 12.68
C ALA A 32 -12.65 -5.76 13.76
N ALA A 33 -11.74 -6.66 13.38
CA ALA A 33 -11.00 -7.50 14.32
C ALA A 33 -9.86 -6.76 15.04
N PHE A 34 -9.51 -5.54 14.59
CA PHE A 34 -8.48 -4.71 15.20
C PHE A 34 -9.11 -3.57 16.02
N PRO A 35 -9.15 -3.67 17.36
CA PRO A 35 -9.96 -2.78 18.21
C PRO A 35 -9.24 -1.47 18.56
N PHE A 36 -8.69 -0.79 17.55
CA PHE A 36 -8.05 0.50 17.70
C PHE A 36 -8.59 1.46 16.65
N GLU A 37 -8.71 2.74 17.00
CA GLU A 37 -9.09 3.77 16.05
C GLU A 37 -7.84 4.28 15.33
N GLU A 38 -7.90 4.28 14.00
CA GLU A 38 -6.85 4.81 13.16
C GLU A 38 -6.71 6.32 13.34
N THR A 39 -5.47 6.79 13.44
CA THR A 39 -5.17 8.21 13.30
C THR A 39 -5.39 8.65 11.84
N PRO A 40 -5.60 9.95 11.57
CA PRO A 40 -5.78 10.44 10.20
C PRO A 40 -4.65 10.05 9.24
N ASP A 41 -3.39 10.08 9.70
CA ASP A 41 -2.22 9.68 8.90
C ASP A 41 -2.20 8.17 8.57
N GLN A 42 -2.66 7.34 9.51
CA GLN A 42 -2.83 5.90 9.27
C GLN A 42 -3.94 5.65 8.25
N GLN A 43 -5.08 6.34 8.35
CA GLN A 43 -6.18 6.20 7.40
C GLN A 43 -5.74 6.63 5.99
N ASP A 44 -5.10 7.79 5.84
CA ASP A 44 -4.58 8.27 4.56
C ASP A 44 -3.58 7.27 3.95
N THR A 45 -2.74 6.65 4.80
CA THR A 45 -1.78 5.63 4.39
C THR A 45 -2.49 4.36 3.91
N ILE A 46 -3.51 3.90 4.63
CA ILE A 46 -4.31 2.71 4.28
C ILE A 46 -5.00 2.92 2.93
N ASP A 47 -5.69 4.05 2.75
CA ASP A 47 -6.40 4.38 1.51
C ASP A 47 -5.44 4.44 0.32
N ALA A 48 -4.25 5.03 0.51
CA ALA A 48 -3.24 5.10 -0.53
C ALA A 48 -2.66 3.72 -0.89
N VAL A 49 -2.46 2.83 0.09
CA VAL A 49 -2.03 1.44 -0.15
C VAL A 49 -3.10 0.65 -0.87
N ILE A 50 -4.37 0.76 -0.47
CA ILE A 50 -5.50 0.10 -1.13
C ILE A 50 -5.61 0.56 -2.59
N GLY A 51 -5.53 1.87 -2.84
CA GLY A 51 -5.55 2.43 -4.19
C GLY A 51 -4.39 1.92 -5.06
N ASP A 52 -3.19 1.80 -4.50
CA ASP A 52 -2.04 1.24 -5.22
C ASP A 52 -2.23 -0.25 -5.53
N MET A 53 -2.82 -1.04 -4.62
CA MET A 53 -3.12 -2.46 -4.84
C MET A 53 -4.20 -2.70 -5.89
N GLN A 54 -5.16 -1.79 -6.03
CA GLN A 54 -6.20 -1.86 -7.06
C GLN A 54 -5.70 -1.37 -8.43
N SER A 55 -4.50 -0.81 -8.52
CA SER A 55 -3.91 -0.32 -9.76
C SER A 55 -3.35 -1.43 -10.63
N THR A 56 -3.36 -1.23 -11.95
CA THR A 56 -2.65 -2.11 -12.90
C THR A 56 -1.14 -1.86 -12.94
N ARG A 57 -0.62 -0.92 -12.15
CA ARG A 57 0.81 -0.65 -12.01
C ARG A 57 1.37 -1.46 -10.84
N VAL A 58 2.65 -1.84 -10.92
CA VAL A 58 3.32 -2.50 -9.79
C VAL A 58 3.43 -1.51 -8.63
N MET A 59 2.76 -1.79 -7.51
CA MET A 59 2.86 -0.97 -6.30
C MET A 59 4.32 -0.88 -5.81
N TYR A 60 4.76 0.34 -5.51
CA TYR A 60 6.08 0.61 -4.93
C TYR A 60 6.02 1.81 -3.99
N ARG A 61 5.45 1.59 -2.80
CA ARG A 61 5.30 2.58 -1.74
C ARG A 61 6.23 2.29 -0.56
N LEU A 62 6.75 3.35 0.05
CA LEU A 62 7.44 3.30 1.34
C LEU A 62 6.55 3.97 2.39
N VAL A 63 6.23 3.24 3.45
CA VAL A 63 5.54 3.78 4.63
C VAL A 63 6.57 3.93 5.75
N CYS A 64 6.73 5.15 6.26
CA CYS A 64 7.64 5.46 7.35
C CYS A 64 6.84 5.80 8.61
N GLY A 65 7.21 5.23 9.76
CA GLY A 65 6.62 5.55 11.04
C GLY A 65 7.42 4.92 12.18
N ASP A 66 7.30 5.47 13.39
CA ASP A 66 8.07 5.03 14.56
C ASP A 66 7.67 3.64 15.07
N VAL A 67 8.49 3.06 15.95
CA VAL A 67 8.15 1.77 16.59
C VAL A 67 6.85 1.93 17.39
N GLY A 68 5.90 1.02 17.20
CA GLY A 68 4.59 1.05 17.87
C GLY A 68 3.49 1.82 17.14
N PHE A 69 3.77 2.47 16.00
CA PHE A 69 2.78 3.24 15.22
C PHE A 69 1.80 2.40 14.37
N GLY A 70 1.64 1.10 14.67
CA GLY A 70 0.65 0.26 13.98
C GLY A 70 0.90 0.08 12.47
N LYS A 71 2.16 -0.12 12.05
CA LYS A 71 2.50 -0.41 10.63
C LYS A 71 2.21 -1.85 10.19
N THR A 72 1.88 -2.73 11.14
CA THR A 72 1.63 -4.17 10.96
C THR A 72 0.19 -4.46 11.30
#